data_AF-A0A715WU09-F1
#
_entry.id   AF-A0A715WU09-F1
#
_cell.length_a   1.000
_cell.length_b   1.000
_cell.length_c   1.000
_cell.angle_alpha   90.00
_cell.angle_beta   90.00
_cell.angle_gamma   90.00
#
_symmetry.space_group_name_H-M   'P 1'
#
loop_
_entity.id
_entity.type
_entity.pdbx_description
1 polymer ?
#
loop_
_entity_poly.entity_id
_entity_poly.type
_entity_poly.pdbx_seq_one_letter_code
_entity_poly.pdbx_strand_id
1 'polypeptide(L)'
;MTLRKILALTCLLLPMMASAHQFETGQRVPPIGITDRGELVLDKDQFSYKTWNSAQLVGKVRVLQHIAGRTSAKEKNATLIEAIKSAKLPHDRYQTTTIVNTDDAIPGSGMFVRSSLESNKKLYPWSQFIVDS
;
A
#
# COMPACT_ATOMS: atom_id res chain seq x y z
N MET A 1 -24.25 27.42 -32.48
CA MET A 1 -23.13 26.45 -32.63
C MET A 1 -23.72 25.06 -32.81
N THR A 2 -23.32 24.29 -33.83
CA THR A 2 -23.82 22.92 -34.07
C THR A 2 -23.45 21.99 -32.92
N LEU A 3 -24.36 21.09 -32.49
CA LEU A 3 -24.18 20.14 -31.37
C LEU A 3 -22.82 19.43 -31.36
N ARG A 4 -22.31 19.05 -32.54
CA ARG A 4 -20.99 18.43 -32.72
C ARG A 4 -19.82 19.30 -32.22
N LYS A 5 -19.87 20.61 -32.41
CA LYS A 5 -18.82 21.55 -31.96
C LYS A 5 -18.84 21.73 -30.45
N ILE A 6 -20.04 21.73 -29.86
CA ILE A 6 -20.20 21.79 -28.40
C ILE A 6 -19.67 20.50 -27.79
N LEU A 7 -20.06 19.33 -28.32
CA LEU A 7 -19.58 18.04 -27.82
C LEU A 7 -18.05 17.91 -27.92
N ALA A 8 -17.46 18.30 -29.05
CA ALA A 8 -16.01 18.29 -29.23
C ALA A 8 -15.29 19.21 -28.22
N LEU A 9 -15.83 20.40 -27.96
CA LEU A 9 -15.27 21.33 -26.99
C LEU A 9 -15.39 20.80 -25.56
N THR A 10 -16.54 20.20 -25.20
CA THR A 10 -16.73 19.58 -23.88
C THR A 10 -15.75 18.44 -23.66
N CYS A 11 -15.57 17.53 -24.63
CA CYS A 11 -14.60 16.44 -24.52
C CYS A 11 -13.15 16.95 -24.38
N LEU A 12 -12.80 18.06 -25.02
CA LEU A 12 -11.47 18.68 -24.88
C LEU A 12 -11.20 19.23 -23.48
N LEU A 13 -12.24 19.65 -22.75
CA LEU A 13 -12.13 20.30 -21.43
C LEU A 13 -12.21 19.30 -20.27
N LEU A 14 -12.65 18.05 -20.49
CA LEU A 14 -12.72 17.00 -19.47
C LEU A 14 -11.40 16.75 -18.71
N PRO A 15 -10.19 16.76 -19.34
CA PRO A 15 -8.94 16.52 -18.63
C PRO A 15 -8.61 17.58 -17.56
N MET A 16 -9.17 18.79 -17.68
CA MET A 16 -8.92 19.88 -16.72
C MET A 16 -9.63 19.69 -15.38
N MET A 17 -10.53 18.70 -15.28
CA MET A 17 -11.24 18.36 -14.04
C MET A 17 -10.54 17.26 -13.23
N ALA A 18 -9.39 16.76 -13.69
CA ALA A 18 -8.65 15.73 -12.97
C ALA A 18 -8.03 16.30 -11.68
N SER A 19 -8.64 15.98 -10.53
CA SER A 19 -8.07 16.24 -9.21
C SER A 19 -7.28 15.01 -8.77
N ALA A 20 -5.96 15.13 -8.70
CA ALA A 20 -5.10 14.12 -8.11
C ALA A 20 -4.60 14.60 -6.75
N HIS A 21 -4.54 13.71 -5.77
CA HIS A 21 -3.87 14.02 -4.50
C HIS A 21 -2.37 14.20 -4.76
N GLN A 22 -1.85 15.38 -4.41
CA GLN A 22 -0.42 15.67 -4.49
C GLN A 22 0.21 15.47 -3.12
N PHE A 23 1.27 14.66 -3.05
CA PHE A 23 2.13 14.63 -1.87
C PHE A 23 3.12 15.80 -1.93
N GLU A 24 3.15 16.59 -0.87
CA GLU A 24 4.08 17.71 -0.71
C GLU A 24 5.07 17.40 0.42
N THR A 25 6.35 17.69 0.18
CA THR A 25 7.39 17.51 1.20
C THR A 25 7.12 18.43 2.39
N GLY A 26 7.26 17.89 3.60
CA GLY A 26 7.00 18.62 4.85
C GLY A 26 5.53 18.71 5.24
N GLN A 27 4.60 18.31 4.36
CA GLN A 27 3.18 18.20 4.69
C GLN A 27 2.81 16.82 5.23
N ARG A 28 1.71 16.75 5.97
CA ARG A 28 1.15 15.49 6.42
C ARG A 28 0.60 14.71 5.22
N VAL A 29 0.93 13.42 5.16
CA VAL A 29 0.34 12.48 4.19
C VAL A 29 -1.18 12.40 4.41
N PRO A 30 -2.01 12.50 3.36
CA PRO A 30 -3.45 12.27 3.43
C PRO A 30 -3.81 10.99 4.20
N PRO A 31 -4.77 11.04 5.13
CA PRO A 31 -5.12 9.87 5.91
C PRO A 31 -5.88 8.86 5.06
N ILE A 32 -5.38 7.62 5.04
CA ILE A 32 -6.01 6.45 4.44
C ILE A 32 -6.51 5.53 5.56
N GLY A 33 -7.72 4.99 5.39
CA GLY A 33 -8.28 3.93 6.22
C GLY A 33 -8.60 2.70 5.37
N ILE A 34 -8.21 1.52 5.84
CA ILE A 34 -8.46 0.24 5.19
C ILE A 34 -9.23 -0.63 6.17
N THR A 35 -10.48 -0.91 5.81
CA THR A 35 -11.43 -1.65 6.64
C THR A 35 -11.64 -3.07 6.15
N ASP A 36 -11.48 -3.33 4.85
CA ASP A 36 -11.48 -4.71 4.37
C ASP A 36 -10.13 -5.35 4.70
N ARG A 37 -10.17 -6.41 5.50
CA ARG A 37 -9.03 -7.07 6.17
C ARG A 37 -8.19 -6.12 7.03
N GLY A 38 -7.48 -5.18 6.43
CA GLY A 38 -6.60 -4.22 7.10
C GLY A 38 -5.27 -4.83 7.51
N GLU A 39 -4.77 -4.48 8.69
CA GLU A 39 -3.45 -4.89 9.16
C GLU A 39 -3.41 -6.38 9.52
N LEU A 40 -2.43 -7.08 8.96
CA LEU A 40 -2.08 -8.45 9.32
C LEU A 40 -1.30 -8.46 10.64
N VAL A 41 -1.91 -9.02 11.68
CA VAL A 41 -1.35 -9.17 13.01
C VAL A 41 -0.96 -10.62 13.25
N LEU A 42 0.21 -10.81 13.85
CA LEU A 42 0.69 -12.11 14.32
C LEU A 42 0.80 -12.04 15.84
N ASP A 43 -0.04 -12.78 16.55
CA ASP A 43 -0.01 -12.92 18.01
C ASP A 43 0.01 -14.40 18.39
N LYS A 44 1.01 -14.83 19.19
CA LYS A 44 1.20 -16.23 19.62
C LYS A 44 1.02 -17.25 18.48
N ASP A 45 1.69 -17.00 17.36
CA ASP A 45 1.63 -17.81 16.12
C ASP A 45 0.27 -17.86 15.39
N GLN A 46 -0.71 -17.07 15.84
CA GLN A 46 -2.00 -16.94 15.19
C GLN A 46 -2.09 -15.66 14.38
N PHE A 47 -2.53 -15.80 13.13
CA PHE A 47 -2.80 -14.65 12.27
C PHE A 47 -4.21 -14.11 12.50
N SER A 48 -4.29 -12.80 12.58
CA SER A 48 -5.55 -12.06 12.63
C SER A 48 -5.46 -10.79 11.79
N TYR A 49 -6.62 -10.21 11.52
CA TYR A 49 -6.75 -9.00 10.71
C TYR A 49 -7.51 -7.96 11.53
N LYS A 50 -7.09 -6.71 11.45
CA LYS A 50 -7.78 -5.58 12.10
C LYS A 50 -7.86 -4.40 11.16
N THR A 51 -8.93 -3.60 11.30
CA THR A 51 -9.04 -2.33 10.60
C THR A 51 -7.82 -1.46 10.88
N TRP A 52 -7.39 -0.72 9.87
CA TRP A 52 -6.16 0.06 9.93
C TRP A 52 -6.37 1.47 9.41
N ASN A 53 -5.75 2.45 10.05
CA ASN A 53 -5.71 3.84 9.58
C ASN A 53 -4.28 4.38 9.64
N SER A 54 -3.84 5.05 8.58
CA SER A 54 -2.52 5.69 8.49
C SER A 54 -2.25 6.76 9.55
N ALA A 55 -3.28 7.33 10.18
CA ALA A 55 -3.12 8.28 11.30
C ALA A 55 -2.38 7.65 12.49
N GLN A 56 -2.37 6.32 12.63
CA GLN A 56 -1.64 5.61 13.67
C GLN A 56 -0.13 5.49 13.40
N LEU A 57 0.37 5.97 12.26
CA LEU A 57 1.76 5.83 11.84
C LEU A 57 2.75 6.76 12.55
N VAL A 58 2.26 7.66 13.42
CA VAL A 58 3.07 8.59 14.19
C VAL A 58 4.14 7.90 15.05
N GLY A 59 5.25 8.59 15.33
CA GLY A 59 6.28 8.16 16.28
C GLY A 59 7.44 7.35 15.70
N LYS A 60 7.40 6.93 14.43
CA LYS A 60 8.52 6.28 13.73
C LYS A 60 8.75 6.89 12.36
N VAL A 61 10.00 6.84 11.90
CA VAL A 61 10.34 7.03 10.48
C VAL A 61 9.90 5.79 9.72
N ARG A 62 9.26 5.97 8.56
CA ARG A 62 8.69 4.86 7.81
C ARG A 62 8.95 4.97 6.33
N VAL A 63 9.16 3.81 5.70
CA VAL A 63 8.95 3.65 4.27
C VAL A 63 7.55 3.08 4.10
N LEU A 64 6.68 3.83 3.42
CA LEU A 64 5.33 3.41 3.07
C LEU A 64 5.31 2.96 1.61
N GLN A 65 4.97 1.70 1.37
CA GLN A 65 4.84 1.12 0.03
C GLN A 65 3.41 0.73 -0.21
N HIS A 66 2.78 1.22 -1.28
CA HIS A 66 1.52 0.70 -1.77
C HIS A 66 1.79 -0.04 -3.08
N ILE A 67 1.63 -1.36 -3.08
CA ILE A 67 1.98 -2.23 -4.21
C ILE A 67 0.82 -3.15 -4.57
N ALA A 68 0.75 -3.54 -5.84
CA ALA A 68 -0.18 -4.57 -6.29
C ALA A 68 0.16 -5.94 -5.69
N GLY A 69 -0.86 -6.77 -5.48
CA GLY A 69 -0.78 -8.17 -5.05
C GLY A 69 -0.25 -9.12 -6.13
N ARG A 70 0.79 -8.70 -6.87
CA ARG A 70 1.39 -9.45 -7.96
C ARG A 70 2.84 -9.79 -7.65
N THR A 71 3.29 -10.96 -8.06
CA THR A 71 4.71 -11.35 -7.95
C THR A 71 5.62 -10.36 -8.65
N SER A 72 5.22 -9.87 -9.83
CA SER A 72 5.99 -8.87 -10.58
C SER A 72 6.13 -7.53 -9.83
N ALA A 73 5.14 -7.11 -9.05
CA ALA A 73 5.24 -5.92 -8.22
C ALA A 73 6.22 -6.13 -7.06
N LYS A 74 6.22 -7.31 -6.44
CA LYS A 74 7.20 -7.71 -5.43
C LYS A 74 8.62 -7.73 -6.01
N GLU A 75 8.82 -8.32 -7.17
CA GLU A 75 10.12 -8.41 -7.85
C GLU A 75 10.69 -7.04 -8.19
N LYS A 76 9.88 -6.12 -8.74
CA LYS A 76 10.30 -4.75 -9.03
C LYS A 76 10.78 -3.97 -7.80
N ASN A 77 10.26 -4.31 -6.62
CA ASN A 77 10.62 -3.66 -5.37
C ASN A 77 11.69 -4.42 -4.57
N ALA A 78 12.15 -5.58 -5.05
CA ALA A 78 13.06 -6.45 -4.31
C ALA A 78 14.36 -5.74 -3.92
N THR A 79 14.99 -4.99 -4.84
CA THR A 79 16.24 -4.26 -4.56
C THR A 79 16.09 -3.25 -3.43
N LEU A 80 14.97 -2.51 -3.38
CA LEU A 80 14.68 -1.56 -2.30
C LEU A 80 14.48 -2.29 -0.96
N ILE A 81 13.72 -3.39 -0.98
CA ILE A 81 13.45 -4.19 0.22
C ILE A 81 14.75 -4.78 0.78
N GLU A 82 15.61 -5.34 -0.07
CA GLU A 82 16.90 -5.90 0.34
C GLU A 82 17.86 -4.81 0.85
N ALA A 83 17.86 -3.62 0.26
CA ALA A 83 18.63 -2.50 0.77
C ALA A 83 18.17 -2.08 2.18
N ILE A 84 16.85 -1.99 2.41
CA ILE A 84 16.30 -1.66 3.74
C ILE A 84 16.66 -2.73 4.77
N LYS A 85 16.55 -4.02 4.42
CA LYS A 85 16.95 -5.13 5.30
C LYS A 85 18.43 -5.05 5.64
N SER A 86 19.28 -4.81 4.64
CA SER A 86 20.74 -4.73 4.78
C SER A 86 21.17 -3.54 5.63
N ALA A 87 20.41 -2.44 5.60
CA ALA A 87 20.67 -1.25 6.41
C ALA A 87 20.47 -1.46 7.93
N LYS A 88 19.79 -2.54 8.35
CA LYS A 88 19.56 -2.91 9.76
C LYS A 88 19.07 -1.73 10.60
N LEU A 89 18.08 -1.00 10.07
CA LEU A 89 17.56 0.20 10.70
C LEU A 89 16.95 -0.11 12.08
N PRO A 90 17.09 0.79 13.06
CA PRO A 90 16.68 0.54 14.44
C PRO A 90 15.16 0.43 14.57
N HIS A 91 14.65 -0.71 15.02
CA HIS A 91 13.21 -1.05 14.98
C HIS A 91 12.33 -0.23 15.94
N ASP A 92 12.93 0.43 16.92
CA ASP A 92 12.26 1.38 17.82
C ASP A 92 11.96 2.71 17.12
N ARG A 93 12.82 3.15 16.18
CA ARG A 93 12.69 4.43 15.45
C ARG A 93 12.26 4.28 14.00
N TYR A 94 12.38 3.09 13.42
CA TYR A 94 12.07 2.80 12.02
C TYR A 94 11.08 1.65 11.85
N GLN A 95 10.19 1.75 10.85
CA GLN A 95 9.34 0.63 10.44
C GLN A 95 8.94 0.73 8.96
N THR A 96 9.11 -0.34 8.19
CA THR A 96 8.51 -0.45 6.85
C THR A 96 7.04 -0.82 6.98
N THR A 97 6.18 -0.11 6.24
CA THR A 97 4.75 -0.39 6.13
C THR A 97 4.42 -0.66 4.66
N THR A 98 3.96 -1.87 4.37
CA THR A 98 3.59 -2.29 3.00
C THR A 98 2.09 -2.54 2.93
N ILE A 99 1.40 -1.71 2.17
CA ILE A 99 0.00 -1.86 1.78
C ILE A 99 -0.01 -2.67 0.48
N VAL A 100 -0.77 -3.77 0.47
CA VAL A 100 -0.85 -4.68 -0.67
C VAL A 100 -2.28 -4.72 -1.17
N ASN A 101 -2.49 -4.21 -2.37
CA ASN A 101 -3.77 -4.30 -3.06
C ASN A 101 -3.95 -5.70 -3.64
N THR A 102 -4.79 -6.49 -3.00
CA THR A 102 -5.12 -7.86 -3.39
C THR A 102 -6.16 -7.95 -4.50
N ASP A 103 -6.94 -6.89 -4.76
CA ASP A 103 -7.81 -6.79 -5.93
C ASP A 103 -7.03 -6.66 -7.24
N ASP A 104 -5.84 -6.06 -7.16
CA ASP A 104 -4.90 -6.02 -8.29
C ASP A 104 -4.01 -7.29 -8.35
N ALA A 105 -4.44 -8.40 -7.76
CA ALA A 105 -3.82 -9.70 -7.96
C ALA A 105 -4.33 -10.36 -9.26
N ILE A 106 -3.66 -11.44 -9.70
CA ILE A 106 -4.24 -12.29 -10.75
C ILE A 106 -5.57 -12.87 -10.22
N PRO A 107 -6.68 -12.85 -10.97
CA PRO A 107 -7.94 -13.43 -10.52
C PRO A 107 -7.77 -14.85 -9.98
N GLY A 108 -8.28 -15.11 -8.77
CA GLY A 108 -8.12 -16.40 -8.07
C GLY A 108 -6.81 -16.57 -7.29
N SER A 109 -5.84 -15.65 -7.40
CA SER A 109 -4.54 -15.77 -6.72
C SER A 109 -4.45 -15.09 -5.33
N GLY A 110 -5.50 -14.37 -4.90
CA GLY A 110 -5.50 -13.62 -3.64
C GLY A 110 -5.15 -14.46 -2.41
N MET A 111 -5.50 -15.75 -2.39
CA MET A 111 -5.09 -16.66 -1.31
C MET A 111 -3.57 -16.89 -1.25
N PHE A 112 -2.90 -17.01 -2.41
CA PHE A 112 -1.43 -17.15 -2.46
C PHE A 112 -0.72 -15.87 -2.04
N VAL A 113 -1.26 -14.71 -2.42
CA VAL A 113 -0.74 -13.41 -1.96
C VAL A 113 -0.79 -13.35 -0.43
N ARG A 114 -1.94 -13.68 0.18
CA ARG A 114 -2.09 -13.70 1.64
C ARG A 114 -1.14 -14.68 2.32
N SER A 115 -1.03 -15.91 1.83
CA SER A 115 -0.08 -16.90 2.37
C SER A 115 1.37 -16.41 2.30
N SER A 116 1.74 -15.72 1.23
CA SER A 116 3.05 -15.06 1.12
C SER A 116 3.22 -13.96 2.17
N LEU A 117 2.20 -13.14 2.43
CA LEU A 117 2.25 -12.09 3.45
C LEU A 117 2.39 -12.66 4.86
N GLU A 118 1.62 -13.69 5.19
CA GLU A 118 1.72 -14.44 6.45
C GLU A 118 3.12 -15.02 6.66
N SER A 119 3.66 -15.68 5.64
CA SER A 119 5.03 -16.21 5.67
C SER A 119 6.07 -15.11 5.89
N ASN A 120 5.92 -13.96 5.22
CA ASN A 120 6.82 -12.81 5.42
C ASN A 120 6.66 -12.18 6.81
N LYS A 121 5.46 -12.12 7.37
CA LYS A 121 5.21 -11.61 8.72
C LYS A 121 5.87 -12.48 9.79
N LYS A 122 5.92 -13.81 9.60
CA LYS A 122 6.68 -14.72 10.46
C LYS A 122 8.20 -14.47 10.38
N LEU A 123 8.74 -14.29 9.18
CA LEU A 123 10.16 -14.01 8.97
C LEU A 123 10.58 -12.63 9.47
N TYR A 124 9.68 -11.64 9.35
CA TYR A 124 9.92 -10.25 9.69
C TYR A 124 8.79 -9.69 10.58
N PRO A 125 8.70 -10.08 11.87
CA PRO A 125 7.59 -9.69 12.75
C PRO A 125 7.44 -8.18 12.96
N TRP A 126 8.54 -7.44 12.83
CA TRP A 126 8.56 -5.97 12.94
C TRP A 126 7.98 -5.25 11.71
N SER A 127 7.89 -5.92 10.55
CA SER A 127 7.32 -5.35 9.33
C SER A 127 5.80 -5.26 9.45
N GLN A 128 5.23 -4.17 8.92
CA GLN A 128 3.79 -3.96 8.91
C GLN A 128 3.24 -4.28 7.53
N PHE A 129 2.28 -5.20 7.45
CA PHE A 129 1.58 -5.55 6.22
C PHE A 129 0.10 -5.20 6.36
N ILE A 130 -0.43 -4.44 5.41
CA ILE A 130 -1.83 -4.09 5.32
C ILE A 130 -2.37 -4.71 4.04
N VAL A 131 -3.44 -5.48 4.18
CA VAL A 131 -4.15 -6.07 3.05
C VAL A 131 -5.29 -5.13 2.69
N ASP A 132 -5.26 -4.63 1.46
CA ASP A 132 -6.32 -3.87 0.82
C ASP A 132 -7.03 -4.82 -0.15
N SER A 133 -8.28 -5.13 0.12
CA SER A 133 -9.10 -6.12 -0.59
C SER A 133 -10.39 -5.50 -1.09
#